data_AF-A0A963R6L5-F1
#
_entry.id   AF-A0A963R6L5-F1
#
_cell.length_a   1.000
_cell.length_b   1.000
_cell.length_c   1.000
_cell.angle_alpha   90.00
_cell.angle_beta   90.00
_cell.angle_gamma   90.00
#
_symmetry.space_group_name_H-M   'P 1'
#
loop_
_entity.id
_entity.type
_entity.pdbx_description
1 polymer ?
#
loop_
_entity_poly.entity_id
_entity_poly.type
_entity_poly.pdbx_seq_one_letter_code
_entity_poly.pdbx_strand_id
1 'polypeptide(L)'
;MRLIATGLLLVMAVAFLLLRRFEGPHPAWGFAIAFTEAAMVGGLADWFAVTALFRRPLGLPIPHTAIIPVNKDRIADTMAAFLRDNFL
;
A
#
# COMPACT_ATOMS: atom_id res chain seq x y z
N MET A 1 6.49 -4.27 -13.00
CA MET A 1 6.54 -4.13 -11.52
C MET A 1 5.20 -4.41 -10.83
N ARG A 2 4.07 -3.81 -11.23
CA ARG A 2 2.74 -4.10 -10.62
C ARG A 2 2.38 -5.59 -10.56
N LEU A 3 2.65 -6.34 -11.63
CA LEU A 3 2.43 -7.79 -11.71
C LEU A 3 3.20 -8.59 -10.65
N ILE A 4 4.42 -8.14 -10.31
CA ILE A 4 5.26 -8.82 -9.30
C ILE A 4 4.68 -8.57 -7.90
N ALA A 5 4.27 -7.34 -7.60
CA ALA A 5 3.65 -7.01 -6.31
C ALA A 5 2.32 -7.75 -6.11
N THR A 6 1.44 -7.76 -7.12
CA THR A 6 0.19 -8.52 -7.06
C THR A 6 0.41 -10.03 -7.02
N GLY A 7 1.43 -10.53 -7.74
CA GLY A 7 1.81 -11.94 -7.72
C GLY A 7 2.33 -12.38 -6.35
N LEU A 8 3.19 -11.58 -5.71
CA LEU A 8 3.71 -11.85 -4.37
C LEU A 8 2.60 -11.87 -3.32
N LEU A 9 1.63 -10.95 -3.43
CA LEU A 9 0.47 -10.91 -2.53
C LEU A 9 -0.41 -12.16 -2.69
N LEU A 10 -0.65 -12.59 -3.93
CA LEU A 10 -1.37 -13.84 -4.23
C LEU A 10 -0.65 -15.06 -3.69
N VAL A 11 0.67 -15.13 -3.85
CA VAL A 11 1.49 -16.23 -3.32
C VAL A 11 1.39 -16.30 -1.80
N MET A 12 1.44 -15.17 -1.09
CA MET A 12 1.27 -15.14 0.36
C MET A 12 -0.15 -15.56 0.81
N ALA A 13 -1.19 -15.14 0.09
CA ALA A 13 -2.56 -15.57 0.37
C ALA A 13 -2.76 -17.08 0.17
N VAL A 14 -2.19 -17.65 -0.90
CA VAL A 14 -2.22 -19.09 -1.16
C VAL A 14 -1.41 -19.84 -0.10
N ALA A 15 -0.23 -19.35 0.27
CA ALA A 15 0.58 -19.95 1.33
C ALA A 15 -0.18 -20.00 2.65
N PHE A 16 -0.83 -18.91 3.06
CA PHE A 16 -1.66 -18.86 4.27
C PHE A 16 -2.80 -19.90 4.23
N LEU A 17 -3.53 -19.98 3.12
CA LEU A 17 -4.62 -20.94 2.97
C LEU A 17 -4.14 -22.39 3.03
N LEU A 18 -3.00 -22.70 2.41
CA LEU A 18 -2.40 -24.02 2.46
C LEU A 18 -1.92 -24.37 3.88
N LEU A 19 -1.21 -23.46 4.54
CA LEU A 19 -0.76 -23.61 5.93
C LEU A 19 -1.91 -23.86 6.89
N ARG A 20 -3.01 -23.11 6.73
CA ARG A 20 -4.23 -23.27 7.54
C ARG A 20 -5.03 -24.52 7.20
N ARG A 21 -5.00 -24.98 5.94
CA ARG A 21 -5.75 -26.18 5.52
C ARG A 21 -5.07 -27.48 5.97
N PHE A 22 -3.75 -27.48 6.07
CA PHE A 22 -2.91 -28.61 6.47
C PHE A 22 -2.42 -28.48 7.92
N GLU A 23 -3.19 -27.84 8.80
CA GLU A 23 -2.80 -27.56 10.18
C GLU A 23 -2.42 -28.86 10.91
N GLY A 24 -1.11 -29.08 11.07
CA GLY A 24 -0.56 -30.20 11.80
C GLY A 24 -0.33 -29.84 13.28
N PRO A 25 -0.23 -30.83 14.19
CA PRO A 25 -0.13 -30.59 15.64
C PRO A 25 1.22 -29.98 16.09
N HIS A 26 2.10 -29.59 15.17
CA HIS A 26 3.42 -29.06 15.50
C HIS A 26 3.39 -27.55 15.76
N PRO A 27 4.02 -27.04 16.84
CA PRO A 27 4.07 -25.61 17.18
C PRO A 27 4.61 -24.69 16.06
N ALA A 28 5.44 -25.22 15.17
CA ALA A 28 5.98 -24.51 14.01
C ALA A 28 4.89 -24.04 13.01
N TRP A 29 3.74 -24.72 12.97
CA TRP A 29 2.61 -24.32 12.13
C TRP A 29 2.00 -23.00 12.59
N GLY A 30 1.87 -22.80 13.90
CA GLY A 30 1.34 -21.54 14.46
C GLY A 30 2.21 -20.33 14.09
N PHE A 31 3.54 -20.47 14.13
CA PHE A 31 4.45 -19.41 13.69
C PHE A 31 4.34 -19.11 12.19
N ALA A 32 4.21 -20.14 11.35
CA ALA A 32 4.07 -19.96 9.91
C ALA A 32 2.71 -19.32 9.52
N ILE A 33 1.64 -19.65 10.23
CA ILE A 33 0.32 -19.01 10.07
C ILE A 33 0.38 -17.53 10.50
N ALA A 34 0.95 -17.24 11.67
CA ALA A 34 1.09 -15.86 12.14
C ALA A 34 1.97 -15.00 11.21
N PHE A 35 3.06 -15.57 10.67
CA PHE A 35 3.92 -14.89 9.72
C PHE A 35 3.18 -14.57 8.41
N THR A 36 2.44 -15.53 7.87
CA THR A 36 1.67 -15.33 6.63
C THR A 36 0.49 -14.37 6.83
N GLU A 37 -0.15 -14.39 8.00
CA GLU A 37 -1.17 -13.40 8.38
C GLU A 37 -0.59 -11.98 8.45
N ALA A 38 0.53 -11.81 9.15
CA ALA A 38 1.21 -10.52 9.24
C ALA A 38 1.67 -10.01 7.86
N ALA A 39 2.20 -10.89 7.01
CA ALA A 39 2.61 -10.54 5.65
C ALA A 39 1.44 -10.08 4.77
N MET A 40 0.28 -10.74 4.88
CA MET A 40 -0.93 -10.31 4.15
C MET A 40 -1.44 -8.94 4.62
N VAL A 41 -1.50 -8.72 5.93
CA VAL A 41 -1.92 -7.42 6.50
C VAL A 41 -0.95 -6.31 6.11
N GLY A 42 0.36 -6.57 6.17
CA GLY A 42 1.39 -5.62 5.76
C GLY A 42 1.29 -5.26 4.27
N GLY A 43 1.05 -6.24 3.40
CA GLY A 43 0.85 -6.00 1.96
C GLY A 43 -0.41 -5.19 1.64
N LEU A 44 -1.51 -5.43 2.37
CA LEU A 44 -2.73 -4.63 2.27
C LEU A 44 -2.51 -3.19 2.74
N ALA A 45 -1.76 -3.00 3.83
CA ALA A 45 -1.45 -1.68 4.37
C ALA A 45 -0.59 -0.85 3.41
N ASP A 46 0.44 -1.45 2.81
CA ASP A 46 1.27 -0.81 1.80
C ASP A 46 0.45 -0.39 0.56
N TRP A 47 -0.41 -1.29 0.07
CA TRP A 47 -1.33 -0.98 -1.02
C TRP A 47 -2.24 0.22 -0.68
N PHE A 48 -2.80 0.24 0.53
CA PHE A 48 -3.65 1.33 0.99
C PHE A 48 -2.85 2.64 1.09
N ALA A 49 -1.63 2.62 1.61
CA ALA A 49 -0.79 3.81 1.76
C ALA A 49 -0.40 4.43 0.41
N VAL A 50 0.05 3.61 -0.55
CA VAL A 50 0.38 4.06 -1.90
C VAL A 50 -0.88 4.59 -2.60
N THR A 51 -2.00 3.89 -2.46
CA THR A 51 -3.26 4.35 -3.06
C THR A 51 -3.69 5.66 -2.44
N ALA A 52 -3.65 5.83 -1.12
CA ALA A 52 -4.00 7.04 -0.39
C ALA A 52 -3.09 8.23 -0.71
N LEU A 53 -1.83 7.99 -1.08
CA LEU A 53 -0.92 9.05 -1.49
C LEU A 53 -1.33 9.67 -2.85
N PHE A 54 -1.73 8.83 -3.80
CA PHE A 54 -1.97 9.24 -5.19
C PHE A 54 -3.45 9.38 -5.57
N ARG A 55 -4.35 8.65 -4.92
CA ARG A 55 -5.79 8.54 -5.23
C ARG A 55 -6.60 8.31 -3.96
N ARG A 56 -7.92 8.25 -4.06
CA ARG A 56 -8.78 7.89 -2.92
C ARG A 56 -8.95 6.36 -2.90
N PRO A 57 -8.53 5.66 -1.83
CA PRO A 57 -8.72 4.21 -1.75
C PRO A 57 -10.23 3.91 -1.79
N LEU A 58 -10.63 2.96 -2.64
CA LEU A 58 -12.02 2.51 -2.83
C LEU A 58 -13.01 3.59 -3.32
N GLY A 59 -12.55 4.77 -3.76
CA GLY A 59 -13.42 5.85 -4.24
C GLY A 59 -14.26 6.52 -3.15
N LEU A 60 -14.08 6.15 -1.88
CA LEU A 60 -14.80 6.72 -0.75
C LEU A 60 -14.19 8.09 -0.37
N PRO A 61 -15.02 9.09 -0.01
CA PRO A 61 -14.56 10.41 0.41
C PRO A 61 -14.00 10.36 1.85
N ILE A 62 -12.85 9.73 2.03
CA ILE A 62 -12.16 9.69 3.32
C ILE A 62 -11.37 11.00 3.50
N PRO A 63 -11.63 11.78 4.57
CA PRO A 63 -10.85 12.98 4.89
C PRO A 63 -9.36 12.60 5.04
N HIS A 64 -8.44 13.43 4.52
CA HIS A 64 -6.98 13.22 4.56
C HIS A 64 -6.39 12.16 3.61
N THR A 65 -7.13 11.71 2.59
CA THR A 65 -6.60 10.88 1.49
C THR A 65 -6.43 11.70 0.20
N ALA A 66 -5.50 11.32 -0.66
CA ALA A 66 -5.05 12.04 -1.86
C ALA A 66 -4.25 13.34 -1.57
N ILE A 67 -3.23 13.23 -0.71
CA ILE A 67 -2.39 14.36 -0.26
C ILE A 67 -1.73 15.12 -1.42
N ILE A 68 -1.26 14.40 -2.44
CA ILE A 68 -0.56 15.01 -3.60
C ILE A 68 -1.49 15.87 -4.46
N PRO A 69 -2.66 15.39 -4.94
CA PRO A 69 -3.55 16.23 -5.76
C PRO A 69 -4.18 17.40 -4.99
N VAL A 70 -4.39 17.27 -3.67
CA VAL A 70 -4.95 18.37 -2.85
C VAL A 70 -4.00 19.56 -2.75
N ASN A 71 -2.68 19.33 -2.71
CA ASN A 71 -1.69 20.38 -2.58
C ASN A 71 -1.01 20.79 -3.90
N LYS A 72 -1.48 20.28 -5.06
CA LYS A 72 -0.83 20.52 -6.36
C LYS A 72 -0.78 22.00 -6.72
N ASP A 73 -1.86 22.74 -6.44
CA ASP A 73 -1.99 24.14 -6.83
C ASP A 73 -1.02 25.02 -6.02
N ARG A 74 -0.89 24.76 -4.72
CA ARG A 74 0.10 25.42 -3.85
C ARG A 74 1.53 25.20 -4.32
N ILE A 75 1.86 23.99 -4.78
CA ILE A 75 3.20 23.67 -5.30
C ILE A 75 3.43 24.40 -6.63
N ALA A 76 2.43 24.43 -7.51
CA ALA A 76 2.50 25.14 -8.78
C ALA A 76 2.73 26.66 -8.58
N ASP A 77 2.00 27.28 -7.67
CA ASP A 77 2.16 28.70 -7.34
C ASP A 77 3.57 29.01 -6.79
N THR A 78 4.09 28.14 -5.92
CA THR A 78 5.43 28.31 -5.34
C THR A 78 6.52 28.17 -6.40
N MET A 79 6.38 27.21 -7.32
CA MET A 79 7.31 27.06 -8.46
C MET A 79 7.23 28.23 -9.44
N ALA A 80 6.03 28.74 -9.70
CA ALA A 80 5.82 29.90 -10.57
C ALA A 80 6.45 31.17 -9.97
N ALA A 81 6.38 31.34 -8.66
CA ALA A 81 7.07 32.42 -7.96
C ALA A 81 8.60 32.26 -8.06
N PHE A 82 9.13 31.08 -7.76
CA PHE A 82 10.57 30.82 -7.84
C PHE A 82 11.16 31.06 -9.24
N LEU A 83 10.47 30.62 -10.29
CA LEU A 83 10.90 30.88 -11.68
C LEU A 83 10.92 32.37 -12.00
N ARG A 84 9.94 33.12 -11.49
CA ARG A 84 9.87 34.58 -11.66
C ARG A 84 11.00 35.28 -10.95
N ASP A 85 11.37 34.84 -9.75
CA ASP A 85 12.38 35.49 -8.93
C ASP A 85 13.83 35.14 -9.35
N ASN A 86 14.04 34.02 -10.05
CA ASN A 86 15.39 33.55 -10.43
C ASN A 86 15.72 33.72 -11.92
N PHE A 87 14.71 33.87 -12.80
CA PHE A 87 14.92 33.94 -14.25
C PHE A 87 14.40 35.21 -14.93
N LEU A 88 13.70 36.08 -14.20
CA LEU A 88 13.35 37.45 -14.63
C LEU A 88 14.06 38.46 -13.74
#